data_AF-A0A9R1TRL2-F1
#
_entry.id   AF-A0A9R1TRL2-F1
#
_cell.length_a   1.000
_cell.length_b   1.000
_cell.length_c   1.000
_cell.angle_alpha   90.00
_cell.angle_beta   90.00
_cell.angle_gamma   90.00
#
_symmetry.space_group_name_H-M   'P 1'
#
loop_
_entity.id
_entity.type
_entity.pdbx_description
1 polymer ?
#
loop_
_entity_poly.entity_id
_entity_poly.type
_entity_poly.pdbx_seq_one_letter_code
_entity_poly.pdbx_strand_id
1 'polypeptide(L)'
;MGRKYKQRLIPEQDRRICGSICCCQLTIVISCVALVYLSVAVYIPSHRAFNAGIDPEPVMCQTVNATLVNYCAWASCGEWCLTKTTGFCPQIHATVRRNGTDLVLENCTQFSSIACPQ
;
A
#
# COMPACT_ATOMS: atom_id res chain seq x y z
N MET A 1 -63.36 -25.06 33.20
CA MET A 1 -62.78 -25.22 31.85
C MET A 1 -61.29 -24.89 31.90
N GLY A 2 -60.42 -25.90 31.98
CA GLY A 2 -58.96 -25.71 32.04
C GLY A 2 -58.35 -25.58 30.65
N ARG A 3 -57.70 -24.45 30.36
CA ARG A 3 -56.94 -24.24 29.11
C ARG A 3 -55.71 -25.15 29.11
N LYS A 4 -55.71 -26.14 28.22
CA LYS A 4 -54.55 -26.98 27.92
C LYS A 4 -53.46 -26.10 27.29
N TYR A 5 -52.38 -25.84 28.01
CA TYR A 5 -51.18 -25.23 27.44
C TYR A 5 -50.53 -26.23 26.48
N LYS A 6 -50.50 -25.88 25.19
CA LYS A 6 -49.76 -26.63 24.17
C LYS A 6 -48.27 -26.38 24.43
N GLN A 7 -47.55 -27.41 24.86
CA GLN A 7 -46.10 -27.34 25.04
C GLN A 7 -45.46 -26.99 23.68
N ARG A 8 -44.63 -25.94 23.64
CA ARG A 8 -43.86 -25.60 22.44
C ARG A 8 -42.87 -26.75 22.22
N LEU A 9 -43.21 -27.63 21.28
CA LEU A 9 -42.27 -28.62 20.74
C LEU A 9 -41.17 -27.83 20.03
N ILE A 10 -39.99 -27.80 20.64
CA ILE A 10 -38.77 -27.34 19.99
C ILE A 10 -38.48 -28.40 18.93
N PRO A 11 -38.55 -28.07 17.62
CA PRO A 11 -38.24 -29.05 16.59
C PRO A 11 -36.81 -29.55 16.80
N GLU A 12 -36.55 -30.82 16.47
CA GLU A 12 -35.19 -31.36 16.44
C GLU A 12 -34.31 -30.41 15.60
N GLN A 13 -33.43 -29.65 16.26
CA GLN A 13 -32.61 -28.68 15.56
C GLN A 13 -31.65 -29.45 14.66
N ASP A 14 -31.90 -29.38 13.37
CA ASP A 14 -31.09 -30.04 12.37
C ASP A 14 -29.65 -29.52 12.49
N ARG A 15 -28.73 -30.40 12.90
CA ARG A 15 -27.36 -30.03 13.28
C ARG A 15 -26.63 -29.30 12.15
N ARG A 16 -27.03 -29.56 10.91
CA ARG A 16 -26.53 -28.90 9.69
C ARG A 16 -26.93 -27.43 9.62
N ILE A 17 -28.16 -27.08 9.98
CA ILE A 17 -28.66 -25.70 9.95
C ILE A 17 -27.99 -24.89 11.06
N CYS A 18 -27.92 -25.43 12.28
CA CYS A 18 -27.24 -24.77 13.39
C CYS A 18 -25.74 -24.58 13.13
N GLY A 19 -25.09 -25.57 12.50
CA GLY A 19 -23.69 -25.48 12.09
C GLY A 19 -23.45 -24.40 11.02
N SER A 20 -24.30 -24.35 9.99
CA SER A 20 -24.22 -23.33 8.94
C SER A 20 -24.35 -21.91 9.51
N ILE A 21 -25.35 -21.68 10.38
CA ILE A 21 -25.55 -20.37 11.03
C ILE A 21 -24.32 -19.98 11.86
N CYS A 22 -23.74 -20.91 12.62
CA CYS A 22 -22.52 -20.68 13.39
C CYS A 22 -21.34 -20.29 12.49
N CYS A 23 -21.13 -21.00 11.39
CA CYS A 23 -20.07 -20.68 10.42
C CYS A 23 -20.27 -19.31 9.75
N CYS A 24 -21.51 -18.96 9.39
CA CYS A 24 -21.83 -17.66 8.81
C CYS A 24 -21.54 -16.53 9.82
N GLN A 25 -21.95 -16.69 11.08
CA GLN A 25 -21.69 -15.71 12.13
C GLN A 25 -20.18 -15.55 12.41
N LEU A 26 -19.44 -16.67 12.47
CA LEU A 26 -17.99 -16.64 12.64
C LEU A 26 -17.28 -15.93 11.47
N THR A 27 -17.69 -16.22 10.24
CA THR A 27 -17.10 -15.61 9.03
C THR A 27 -17.27 -14.08 9.04
N ILE A 28 -18.44 -13.58 9.46
CA ILE A 28 -18.69 -12.14 9.56
C ILE A 28 -17.74 -11.50 10.58
N VAL A 29 -17.59 -12.11 11.75
CA VAL A 29 -16.69 -11.60 12.81
C VAL A 29 -15.24 -11.57 12.32
N ILE A 30 -14.76 -12.66 11.72
CA ILE A 30 -13.40 -12.74 11.18
C ILE A 30 -13.20 -11.70 10.07
N SER A 31 -14.19 -11.50 9.20
CA SER A 31 -14.12 -10.50 8.12
C SER A 31 -14.02 -9.07 8.67
N CYS A 32 -14.81 -8.73 9.69
CA CYS A 32 -14.72 -7.42 10.35
C CYS A 32 -13.31 -7.19 10.95
N VAL A 33 -12.77 -8.20 11.63
CA VAL A 33 -11.41 -8.12 12.21
C VAL A 33 -10.37 -7.97 11.10
N ALA A 34 -10.48 -8.73 10.01
CA ALA A 34 -9.56 -8.64 8.88
C ALA A 34 -9.54 -7.24 8.24
N LEU A 35 -10.71 -6.59 8.08
CA LEU A 35 -10.80 -5.23 7.55
C LEU A 35 -10.09 -4.20 8.44
N VAL A 36 -10.21 -4.32 9.77
CA VAL A 36 -9.51 -3.44 10.71
C VAL A 36 -8.00 -3.64 10.64
N TYR A 37 -7.52 -4.88 10.52
CA TYR A 37 -6.10 -5.13 10.37
C TYR A 37 -5.54 -4.61 9.04
N LEU A 38 -6.27 -4.82 7.95
CA LEU A 38 -5.89 -4.32 6.63
C LEU A 38 -5.85 -2.79 6.60
N SER A 39 -6.81 -2.11 7.23
CA SER A 39 -6.82 -0.65 7.28
C SER A 39 -5.60 -0.10 8.03
N VAL A 40 -5.21 -0.71 9.16
CA VAL A 40 -3.99 -0.33 9.89
C VAL A 40 -2.73 -0.59 9.06
N ALA A 41 -2.66 -1.72 8.36
CA ALA A 41 -1.52 -2.08 7.52
C ALA A 41 -1.29 -1.09 6.36
N VAL A 42 -2.37 -0.52 5.80
CA VAL A 42 -2.28 0.50 4.73
C VAL A 42 -2.11 1.91 5.31
N TYR A 43 -2.78 2.20 6.42
CA TYR A 43 -2.80 3.55 7.01
C TYR A 43 -1.44 3.97 7.56
N ILE A 44 -0.74 3.09 8.29
CA ILE A 44 0.55 3.41 8.91
C ILE A 44 1.62 3.84 7.87
N PRO A 45 1.91 3.09 6.80
CA PRO A 45 2.92 3.50 5.81
C PRO A 45 2.48 4.75 5.06
N SER A 46 1.19 4.88 4.74
CA SER A 46 0.65 6.07 4.07
C SER A 46 0.83 7.32 4.93
N HIS A 47 0.46 7.26 6.20
CA HIS A 47 0.60 8.37 7.13
C HIS A 47 2.08 8.75 7.35
N ARG A 48 2.98 7.76 7.41
CA ARG A 48 4.42 8.03 7.45
C ARG A 48 4.92 8.72 6.18
N ALA A 49 4.48 8.29 5.01
CA ALA A 49 4.86 8.90 3.73
C ALA A 49 4.40 10.36 3.63
N PHE A 50 3.16 10.66 4.03
CA PHE A 50 2.65 12.04 4.05
C PHE A 50 3.36 12.92 5.08
N ASN A 51 3.71 12.36 6.25
CA ASN A 51 4.41 13.11 7.29
C ASN A 51 5.94 13.14 7.11
N ALA A 52 6.49 12.38 6.17
CA ALA A 52 7.92 12.39 5.86
C ALA A 52 8.38 13.70 5.18
N GLY A 53 7.47 14.66 4.97
CA GLY A 53 7.78 15.96 4.37
C GLY A 53 8.11 15.86 2.88
N ILE A 54 7.70 14.76 2.22
CA ILE A 54 7.76 14.64 0.77
C ILE A 54 6.62 15.50 0.22
N ASP A 55 6.97 16.58 -0.49
CA ASP A 55 6.01 17.46 -1.13
C ASP A 55 5.06 16.63 -2.04
N PRO A 56 3.73 16.82 -1.96
CA PRO A 56 2.78 16.11 -2.82
C PRO A 56 2.87 16.58 -4.28
N GLU A 57 3.53 17.72 -4.52
CA GLU A 57 3.76 18.25 -5.85
C GLU A 57 4.91 17.49 -6.52
N PRO A 58 4.67 16.80 -7.66
CA PRO A 58 5.71 16.05 -8.33
C PRO A 58 6.77 17.02 -8.88
N VAL A 59 8.02 16.80 -8.47
CA VAL A 59 9.17 17.58 -8.93
C VAL A 59 10.04 16.77 -9.88
N MET A 60 10.66 17.44 -10.85
CA MET A 60 11.59 16.80 -11.78
C MET A 60 13.00 16.77 -11.17
N CYS A 61 13.62 15.58 -11.12
CA CYS A 61 14.97 15.40 -10.59
C CYS A 61 15.97 15.18 -11.73
N GLN A 62 17.08 15.91 -11.70
CA GLN A 62 18.21 15.69 -12.62
C GLN A 62 19.38 15.07 -11.87
N THR A 63 19.89 13.95 -12.40
CA THR A 63 21.09 13.31 -11.86
C THR A 63 22.31 14.20 -12.10
N VAL A 64 23.04 14.52 -11.03
CA VAL A 64 24.26 15.34 -11.06
C VAL A 64 25.50 14.46 -10.95
N ASN A 65 25.45 13.43 -10.11
CA ASN A 65 26.58 12.53 -9.91
C ASN A 65 26.11 11.12 -9.57
N ALA A 66 26.85 10.13 -10.02
CA ALA A 66 26.65 8.73 -9.67
C ALA A 66 27.98 8.17 -9.18
N THR A 67 28.04 7.83 -7.90
CA THR A 67 29.23 7.23 -7.29
C THR A 67 28.93 5.81 -6.85
N LEU A 68 29.90 4.93 -7.01
CA LEU A 68 29.79 3.55 -6.53
C LEU A 68 30.54 3.45 -5.21
N VAL A 69 29.80 3.23 -4.12
CA VAL A 69 30.38 3.11 -2.79
C VAL A 69 30.29 1.65 -2.34
N ASN A 70 31.40 1.15 -1.79
CA ASN A 70 31.43 -0.13 -1.13
C ASN A 70 30.86 0.06 0.27
N TYR A 71 29.70 -0.54 0.55
CA TYR A 71 28.92 -0.43 1.80
C TYR A 71 28.29 0.95 2.04
N CYS A 72 26.95 0.99 2.13
CA CYS A 72 26.18 2.19 2.47
C CYS A 72 25.69 2.17 3.91
N ALA A 73 25.77 3.31 4.60
CA ALA A 73 25.20 3.50 5.94
C ALA A 73 23.68 3.73 5.93
N TRP A 74 23.12 4.10 4.79
CA TRP A 74 21.70 4.41 4.60
C TRP A 74 21.23 3.87 3.25
N ALA A 75 19.96 3.49 3.14
CA ALA A 75 19.35 2.99 1.90
C ALA A 75 18.04 3.74 1.65
N SER A 76 17.88 4.31 0.45
CA SER A 76 16.70 5.10 0.08
C SER A 76 15.41 4.26 -0.04
N CYS A 77 15.55 2.97 -0.32
CA CYS A 77 14.42 2.03 -0.49
C CYS A 77 14.72 0.73 0.26
N GLY A 78 14.60 0.73 1.60
CA GLY A 78 14.75 -0.48 2.42
C GLY A 78 13.46 -1.30 2.51
N GLU A 79 12.32 -0.66 2.28
CA GLU A 79 11.02 -1.31 2.18
C GLU A 79 10.78 -1.69 0.71
N TRP A 80 10.78 -3.00 0.42
CA TRP A 80 10.55 -3.65 -0.89
C TRP A 80 11.76 -4.08 -1.74
N CYS A 81 13.00 -3.96 -1.28
CA CYS A 81 14.11 -4.64 -1.94
C CYS A 81 14.08 -6.15 -1.66
N LEU A 82 13.61 -6.94 -2.63
CA LEU A 82 13.65 -8.41 -2.63
C LEU A 82 15.10 -8.96 -2.73
N THR A 83 16.07 -8.10 -3.05
CA THR A 83 17.48 -8.45 -3.18
C THR A 83 18.28 -8.01 -1.96
N LYS A 84 18.98 -8.97 -1.34
CA LYS A 84 20.01 -8.68 -0.35
C LYS A 84 21.11 -7.85 -1.00
N THR A 85 21.38 -6.65 -0.50
CA THR A 85 22.37 -5.74 -1.06
C THR A 85 23.76 -6.38 -1.00
N THR A 86 24.27 -6.86 -2.14
CA THR A 86 25.58 -7.49 -2.26
C THR A 86 26.68 -6.43 -2.34
N GLY A 87 27.05 -5.79 -1.23
CA GLY A 87 28.27 -4.98 -1.06
C GLY A 87 28.41 -3.67 -1.89
N PHE A 88 27.82 -3.62 -3.08
CA PHE A 88 27.85 -2.50 -4.01
C PHE A 88 26.59 -1.66 -3.82
N CYS A 89 26.78 -0.38 -3.49
CA CYS A 89 25.72 0.58 -3.32
C CYS A 89 25.96 1.79 -4.24
N PRO A 90 25.19 1.92 -5.34
CA PRO A 90 25.24 3.11 -6.16
C PRO A 90 24.57 4.28 -5.43
N GLN A 91 25.34 5.33 -5.16
CA GLN A 91 24.83 6.60 -4.64
C GLN A 91 24.60 7.55 -5.80
N ILE A 92 23.32 7.83 -6.06
CA ILE A 92 22.89 8.74 -7.12
C ILE A 92 22.50 10.06 -6.46
N HIS A 93 23.25 11.11 -6.76
CA HIS A 93 22.98 12.46 -6.29
C HIS A 93 22.17 13.18 -7.37
N ALA A 94 20.98 13.63 -7.01
CA ALA A 94 20.10 14.37 -7.91
C ALA A 94 19.77 15.75 -7.34
N THR A 95 19.64 16.73 -8.22
CA THR A 95 19.13 18.07 -7.88
C THR A 95 17.67 18.17 -8.29
N VAL A 96 16.86 18.75 -7.42
CA VAL A 96 15.42 18.95 -7.61
C VAL A 96 15.16 20.22 -8.41
N ARG A 97 14.28 20.14 -9.41
CA ARG A 97 13.71 21.28 -10.14
C ARG A 97 12.20 21.35 -9.89
N ARG A 98 11.74 22.45 -9.27
CA ARG A 98 10.32 22.70 -8.95
C ARG A 98 9.50 23.17 -10.14
N ASN A 99 10.13 23.83 -11.13
CA ASN A 99 9.50 24.09 -12.41
C ASN A 99 9.91 22.97 -13.38
N GLY A 100 8.99 22.05 -13.65
CA GLY A 100 9.17 21.02 -14.67
C GLY A 100 9.28 21.63 -16.08
N THR A 101 9.82 20.85 -17.01
CA THR A 101 9.66 21.11 -18.45
C THR A 101 8.33 20.51 -18.89
N ASP A 102 7.44 21.31 -19.48
CA ASP A 102 6.22 20.80 -20.12
C ASP A 102 6.62 19.89 -21.30
N LEU A 103 6.36 18.59 -21.14
CA LEU A 103 6.57 17.60 -22.20
C LEU A 103 5.33 17.59 -23.09
N VAL A 104 5.39 18.31 -24.21
CA VAL A 104 4.33 18.23 -25.24
C VAL A 104 4.56 16.96 -26.05
N LEU A 105 3.67 15.98 -25.89
CA LEU A 105 3.69 14.74 -26.66
C LEU A 105 2.97 14.96 -27.99
N GLU A 106 3.72 15.17 -29.07
CA GLU A 106 3.16 15.07 -30.42
C GLU A 106 2.93 13.60 -30.79
N ASN A 107 1.68 13.17 -30.64
CA ASN A 107 1.20 11.86 -31.11
C ASN A 107 2.00 10.65 -30.56
N CYS A 108 2.51 10.75 -29.32
CA CYS A 108 3.24 9.70 -28.58
C CYS A 108 4.43 9.05 -29.31
N THR A 109 4.90 9.65 -30.41
CA THR A 109 5.86 9.02 -31.33
C THR A 109 7.14 9.82 -31.50
N GLN A 110 7.12 11.13 -31.20
CA GLN A 110 8.33 11.94 -31.15
C GLN A 110 8.49 12.61 -29.79
N PHE A 111 9.64 12.34 -29.16
CA PHE A 111 10.12 13.07 -27.99
C PHE A 111 10.80 14.34 -28.49
N SER A 112 10.14 15.50 -28.36
CA SER A 112 10.85 16.78 -28.50
C SER A 112 11.37 17.19 -27.12
N SER A 113 12.66 16.96 -26.90
CA SER A 113 13.37 17.48 -25.73
C SER A 113 13.87 18.89 -26.03
N ILE A 114 13.29 19.90 -25.38
CA ILE A 114 13.91 21.22 -25.29
C ILE A 114 14.78 21.23 -24.03
N ALA A 115 16.07 21.47 -24.20
CA ALA A 115 17.05 21.52 -23.12
C ALA A 115 18.00 22.73 -23.24
N CYS A 116 18.41 23.24 -22.06
CA CYS A 116 19.66 23.95 -21.71
C CYS A 116 19.80 25.45 -22.11
N PRO A 117 20.43 26.35 -21.30
CA PRO A 117 21.60 26.14 -20.42
C PRO A 117 21.55 26.77 -18.99
N GLN A 118 22.55 26.39 -18.17
CA GLN A 118 22.95 26.82 -16.80
C GLN A 118 21.85 27.16 -15.78
#